data_AF-A0A838FKB0-F1
#
_entry.id   AF-A0A838FKB0-F1
#
_cell.length_a   1.000
_cell.length_b   1.000
_cell.length_c   1.000
_cell.angle_alpha   90.00
_cell.angle_beta   90.00
_cell.angle_gamma   90.00
#
_symmetry.space_group_name_H-M   'P 1'
#
loop_
_entity.id
_entity.type
_entity.pdbx_description
1 polymer ?
#
loop_
_entity_poly.entity_id
_entity_poly.type
_entity_poly.pdbx_seq_one_letter_code
_entity_poly.pdbx_strand_id
1 'polypeptide(L)' 'GLLTRHKVGNAIEYRPSVSEPEYLTSTLRATLAGASRPARRAALAELVGELGDEDLAAIRGEAQETARRSRRR' A
#
# COMPACT_ATOMS: atom_id res chain seq x y z
N GLY A 1 -2.76 -10.44 14.18
CA GLY A 1 -1.47 -9.76 14.43
C GLY A 1 -0.69 -9.72 13.14
N LEU A 2 0.35 -8.89 13.05
CA LEU A 2 1.16 -8.72 11.82
C LEU A 2 2.20 -9.84 11.61
N LEU A 3 2.45 -10.62 12.66
CA LEU A 3 3.46 -11.67 12.68
C LEU A 3 2.83 -12.99 13.11
N THR A 4 3.30 -14.07 12.49
CA THR A 4 3.13 -15.44 12.97
C THR A 4 4.41 -15.86 13.68
N ARG A 5 4.30 -16.78 14.65
CA ARG A 5 5.46 -17.30 15.38
C ARG A 5 5.56 -18.81 15.24
N HIS A 6 6.77 -19.31 15.04
CA HIS A 6 7.07 -20.73 14.92
C HIS A 6 8.25 -21.09 15.82
N LYS A 7 8.16 -22.22 16.52
CA LYS A 7 9.26 -22.71 17.36
C LYS A 7 10.27 -23.44 16.47
N VAL A 8 11.54 -23.04 16.54
CA VAL A 8 12.66 -23.66 15.82
C VAL A 8 13.75 -24.00 16.84
N GLY A 9 13.84 -25.28 17.22
CA GLY A 9 14.67 -25.72 18.33
C GLY A 9 14.28 -25.06 19.64
N ASN A 10 15.20 -24.28 20.22
CA ASN A 10 14.98 -23.49 21.44
C ASN A 10 14.63 -22.01 21.18
N ALA A 11 14.44 -21.62 19.93
CA ALA A 11 14.13 -20.25 19.53
C ALA A 11 12.70 -20.08 19.01
N ILE A 12 12.22 -18.84 18.98
CA ILE A 12 10.98 -18.44 18.31
C ILE A 12 11.36 -17.62 17.07
N GLU A 13 10.96 -18.12 15.91
CA GLU A 13 11.06 -17.42 14.64
C GLU A 13 9.75 -16.68 14.37
N TYR A 14 9.84 -15.40 13.99
CA TYR A 14 8.69 -14.60 13.57
C TYR A 14 8.68 -14.43 12.05
N ARG A 15 7.51 -14.60 11.45
CA ARG A 15 7.32 -14.39 10.00
C ARG A 15 6.16 -13.43 9.75
N PRO A 16 6.26 -12.55 8.73
CA PRO A 16 5.15 -11.69 8.33
C PRO A 16 3.92 -12.52 7.99
N SER A 17 2.77 -12.15 8.56
CA SER A 17 1.48 -12.75 8.21
C SER A 17 0.74 -11.99 7.11
N VAL A 18 1.25 -10.81 6.75
CA VAL A 18 0.76 -9.92 5.70
C VAL A 18 1.96 -9.45 4.90
N SER A 19 1.79 -9.22 3.61
CA SER A 19 2.84 -8.60 2.82
C SER A 19 2.94 -7.10 3.15
N GLU A 20 4.12 -6.53 2.95
CA GLU A 20 4.34 -5.09 3.16
C GLU A 20 3.42 -4.22 2.28
N PRO A 21 3.22 -4.49 0.97
CA PRO A 21 2.31 -3.70 0.15
C PRO A 21 0.85 -3.74 0.65
N GLU A 22 0.39 -4.89 1.13
CA GLU A 22 -0.95 -5.02 1.71
C GLU A 22 -1.09 -4.20 2.99
N TYR A 23 -0.10 -4.29 3.87
CA TYR A 23 -0.07 -3.54 5.13
C TYR A 23 -0.08 -2.03 4.88
N LEU A 24 0.81 -1.54 4.02
CA LEU A 24 0.92 -0.12 3.69
C LEU A 24 -0.34 0.40 3.00
N THR A 25 -0.88 -0.35 2.03
CA THR A 25 -2.13 0.03 1.35
C THR A 25 -3.30 0.14 2.32
N SER A 26 -3.45 -0.83 3.24
CA SER A 26 -4.52 -0.81 4.24
C SER A 26 -4.41 0.39 5.19
N THR A 27 -3.19 0.68 5.63
CA THR A 27 -2.87 1.81 6.52
C THR A 27 -3.15 3.14 5.84
N LEU A 28 -2.63 3.35 4.62
CA LEU A 28 -2.85 4.57 3.85
C LEU A 28 -4.33 4.79 3.53
N ARG A 29 -5.07 3.72 3.19
CA ARG A 29 -6.52 3.82 2.96
C ARG A 29 -7.25 4.27 4.22
N ALA A 30 -6.91 3.71 5.38
CA ALA A 30 -7.52 4.10 6.65
C ALA A 30 -7.20 5.56 7.01
N THR A 31 -5.94 5.97 6.89
CA THR A 31 -5.49 7.35 7.15
C THR A 31 -6.19 8.37 6.24
N LEU A 32 -6.33 8.05 4.95
CA LEU A 32 -6.95 8.95 3.98
C LEU A 32 -8.49 8.92 4.01
N ALA A 33 -9.12 7.93 4.65
CA ALA A 33 -10.58 7.77 4.65
C ALA A 33 -11.32 8.98 5.26
N GLY A 34 -10.76 9.59 6.31
CA GLY A 34 -11.33 10.77 6.98
C GLY A 34 -10.99 12.11 6.32
N ALA A 35 -10.05 12.13 5.37
CA ALA A 35 -9.59 13.38 4.76
C ALA A 35 -10.57 13.87 3.69
N SER A 36 -10.69 15.19 3.54
CA SER A 36 -11.46 15.79 2.44
C SER A 36 -10.84 15.46 1.07
N ARG A 37 -11.63 15.53 -0.01
CA ARG A 37 -11.11 15.27 -1.37
C ARG A 37 -9.91 16.15 -1.74
N PRO A 38 -9.89 17.46 -1.44
CA PRO A 38 -8.71 18.30 -1.65
C PRO A 38 -7.49 17.85 -0.83
N ALA A 39 -7.68 17.52 0.45
CA ALA A 39 -6.60 17.06 1.33
C ALA A 39 -5.99 15.73 0.86
N ARG A 40 -6.84 14.76 0.46
CA ARG A 40 -6.36 13.50 -0.16
C ARG A 40 -5.53 13.75 -1.40
N ARG A 41 -5.97 14.68 -2.27
CA ARG A 41 -5.24 15.02 -3.50
C ARG A 41 -3.89 15.67 -3.20
N ALA A 42 -3.83 16.58 -2.24
CA ALA A 42 -2.58 17.24 -1.84
C ALA A 42 -1.58 16.23 -1.28
N ALA A 43 -2.00 15.38 -0.33
CA ALA A 43 -1.13 14.35 0.24
C ALA A 43 -0.60 13.37 -0.82
N LEU A 44 -1.45 12.93 -1.76
CA LEU A 44 -1.00 12.08 -2.86
C LEU A 44 -0.04 12.81 -3.81
N ALA A 45 -0.25 14.11 -4.05
CA ALA A 45 0.62 14.91 -4.91
C ALA A 45 2.02 15.10 -4.29
N GLU A 46 2.12 15.28 -2.97
CA GLU A 46 3.41 15.33 -2.26
C GLU A 46 4.14 13.99 -2.37
N LEU A 47 3.44 12.86 -2.13
CA LEU A 47 4.05 11.53 -2.20
C LEU A 47 4.58 11.16 -3.59
N VAL A 48 3.91 11.61 -4.66
CA VAL A 48 4.36 11.32 -6.04
C VAL A 48 5.25 12.40 -6.62
N GLY A 49 5.32 13.58 -6.00
CA GLY A 49 6.09 14.73 -6.50
C GLY A 49 7.60 14.54 -6.42
N GLU A 50 8.07 13.63 -5.57
CA GLU A 50 9.49 13.27 -5.44
C GLU A 50 9.93 12.17 -6.42
N LEU A 51 9.00 11.61 -7.20
CA LEU A 51 9.26 10.50 -8.09
C LEU A 51 9.75 10.98 -9.46
N GLY A 52 10.61 10.16 -10.09
CA GLY A 52 11.02 10.37 -11.47
C GLY A 52 9.91 10.03 -12.48
N ASP A 53 10.09 10.43 -13.74
CA ASP A 53 9.11 10.21 -14.80
C ASP A 53 8.82 8.73 -15.06
N GLU A 54 9.81 7.84 -14.92
CA GLU A 54 9.63 6.39 -15.06
C GLU A 54 8.72 5.82 -13.97
N ASP A 55 8.96 6.19 -12.70
CA ASP A 55 8.15 5.74 -11.57
C ASP A 55 6.71 6.26 -11.66
N LEU A 56 6.53 7.52 -12.09
CA LEU A 56 5.22 8.09 -12.35
C LEU A 56 4.45 7.35 -13.46
N ALA A 57 5.16 6.92 -14.51
CA ALA A 57 4.58 6.12 -15.58
C ALA A 57 4.18 4.73 -15.08
N ALA A 58 5.01 4.10 -14.26
CA ALA A 58 4.71 2.80 -13.63
C ALA A 58 3.45 2.88 -12.74
N ILE A 59 3.40 3.86 -11.83
CA ILE A 59 2.23 4.09 -10.95
C ILE A 59 0.95 4.31 -11.77
N ARG A 60 1.03 5.07 -12.87
CA ARG A 60 -0.11 5.26 -13.77
C ARG A 60 -0.59 3.94 -14.37
N GLY A 61 0.33 3.09 -14.80
CA GLY A 61 0.03 1.74 -15.31
C GLY A 61 -0.65 0.87 -14.27
N GLU A 62 -0.11 0.81 -13.05
CA GLU A 62 -0.67 0.05 -11.93
C GLU A 62 -2.06 0.55 -11.51
N ALA A 63 -2.26 1.87 -11.48
CA ALA A 63 -3.55 2.46 -11.16
C ALA A 63 -4.63 2.09 -12.20
N GLN A 64 -4.26 2.09 -13.49
CA GLN A 64 -5.17 1.66 -14.56
C GLN A 64 -5.53 0.17 -14.42
N GLU A 65 -4.56 -0.68 -14.12
CA GLU A 65 -4.81 -2.12 -13.96
C GLU A 65 -5.68 -2.41 -12.73
N THR A 66 -5.44 -1.71 -11.63
CA THR A 66 -6.28 -1.79 -10.43
C THR A 66 -7.73 -1.37 -10.73
N ALA A 67 -7.92 -0.28 -11.49
CA ALA A 67 -9.23 0.18 -11.91
C ALA A 67 -9.94 -0.78 -12.88
N ARG A 68 -9.20 -1.47 -13.74
CA ARG A 68 -9.77 -2.53 -14.60
C ARG A 68 -10.21 -3.73 -13.77
N ARG A 69 -9.40 -4.15 -12.79
CA ARG A 69 -9.72 -5.27 -11.90
C ARG A 69 -10.95 -4.98 -11.04
N SER A 70 -11.12 -3.76 -10.54
CA SER A 70 -12.28 -3.39 -9.73
C SER A 70 -13.58 -3.29 -10.53
N ARG A 71 -13.54 -2.98 -11.83
CA ARG A 71 -14.72 -2.98 -12.71
C ARG A 71 -15.19 -4.38 -13.13
N ARG A 72 -14.33 -5.39 -13.00
CA ARG A 72 -14.64 -6.80 -13.32
C ARG A 72 -15.22 -7.57 -12.13
N ARG A 73 -15.19 -6.99 -10.92
CA ARG A 73 -15.77 -7.52 -9.69
C ARG A 73 -17.10 -6.85 -9.42
#